data_AF-A0AAN7BSD1-F1
#
_entry.id   AF-A0AAN7BSD1-F1
#
_cell.length_a   1.000
_cell.length_b   1.000
_cell.length_c   1.000
_cell.angle_alpha   90.00
_cell.angle_beta   90.00
_cell.angle_gamma   90.00
#
_symmetry.space_group_name_H-M   'P 1'
#
loop_
_entity.id
_entity.type
_entity.pdbx_description
1 polymer ?
#
loop_
_entity_poly.entity_id
_entity_poly.type
_entity_poly.pdbx_seq_one_letter_code
_entity_poly.pdbx_strand_id
1 'polypeptide(L)'
;MPPFPFSPSTMFDFELIRILGSSSSSGCETTEFKSALSKIKKNDPESWNSAWKEQASRAERIGNEAASAGFRIPAKNAFLRASNYFRAAAYMFPSNDDPRILTYSEKSIKMFIRASELMDGKVMHVEIPYEGNKKLTGWLCLPSEQEKLPGKTSNCLLGYTVLCLEGPGQGMLLKRDKIPLRPDFEVVSGYSNPELDLDLDRIAVAGAATGGYFALRAATDPRTKACVAIDPFYSMWELALTCAPQSIMKLWENGCEMNLGKTSMGVDKPSAGLRRFKDFSLDTKKDGNILERITCPVFLTGPGAETVMYASADDSTYKIEKKLVNVPASKKEVWVPVDVADGGLTAKIGAWALLGQKTFIFLDKHFGVKRAAL
;
A
#
# COMPACT_ATOMS: atom_id res chain seq x y z
N MET A 1 -16.18 -3.95 -14.35
CA MET A 1 -16.65 -3.00 -13.30
C MET A 1 -17.44 -3.81 -12.28
N PRO A 2 -17.36 -3.53 -10.98
CA PRO A 2 -18.11 -4.28 -9.98
C PRO A 2 -19.62 -4.11 -10.19
N PRO A 3 -20.45 -5.11 -9.82
CA PRO A 3 -21.88 -4.90 -9.69
C PRO A 3 -22.14 -3.86 -8.56
N PHE A 4 -23.02 -2.89 -8.84
CA PHE A 4 -23.40 -1.80 -7.92
C PHE A 4 -22.25 -0.84 -7.51
N PRO A 5 -21.62 -0.10 -8.45
CA PRO A 5 -20.64 0.93 -8.11
C PRO A 5 -21.30 2.11 -7.37
N PHE A 6 -20.57 2.70 -6.41
CA PHE A 6 -20.91 3.96 -5.76
C PHE A 6 -20.75 5.18 -6.69
N SER A 7 -19.91 5.07 -7.73
CA SER A 7 -19.65 6.14 -8.70
C SER A 7 -19.57 5.61 -10.13
N PRO A 8 -20.16 6.30 -11.14
CA PRO A 8 -20.00 5.95 -12.55
C PRO A 8 -18.61 6.32 -13.12
N SER A 9 -17.60 6.39 -12.26
CA SER A 9 -16.22 6.77 -12.57
C SER A 9 -15.29 5.85 -11.81
N THR A 10 -14.61 4.96 -12.53
CA THR A 10 -13.84 3.83 -11.98
C THR A 10 -12.84 4.25 -10.89
N MET A 11 -12.13 5.37 -11.08
CA MET A 11 -11.16 5.86 -10.10
C MET A 11 -11.82 6.34 -8.80
N PHE A 12 -12.95 7.05 -8.90
CA PHE A 12 -13.70 7.51 -7.73
C PHE A 12 -14.32 6.32 -7.00
N ASP A 13 -14.87 5.36 -7.73
CA ASP A 13 -15.46 4.13 -7.18
C ASP A 13 -14.42 3.27 -6.44
N PHE A 14 -13.24 3.09 -7.03
CA PHE A 14 -12.12 2.35 -6.44
C PHE A 14 -11.62 2.97 -5.13
N GLU A 15 -11.46 4.30 -5.05
CA GLU A 15 -11.14 4.94 -3.76
C GLU A 15 -12.31 4.90 -2.77
N LEU A 16 -13.56 4.95 -3.21
CA LEU A 16 -14.72 4.79 -2.33
C LEU A 16 -14.72 3.40 -1.68
N ILE A 17 -14.50 2.33 -2.46
CA ILE A 17 -14.36 0.97 -1.94
C ILE A 17 -13.13 0.86 -1.03
N ARG A 18 -11.99 1.49 -1.38
CA ARG A 18 -10.78 1.54 -0.52
C ARG A 18 -11.06 2.21 0.83
N ILE A 19 -11.80 3.33 0.85
CA ILE A 19 -12.13 4.03 2.09
C ILE A 19 -13.12 3.19 2.91
N LEU A 20 -14.19 2.66 2.30
CA LEU A 20 -15.17 1.83 3.01
C LEU A 20 -14.56 0.53 3.57
N GLY A 21 -13.66 -0.12 2.82
CA GLY A 21 -12.95 -1.33 3.27
C GLY A 21 -12.09 -1.14 4.52
N SER A 22 -11.69 0.11 4.83
CA SER A 22 -10.97 0.44 6.07
C SER A 22 -11.85 0.47 7.32
N SER A 23 -13.17 0.36 7.20
CA SER A 23 -14.08 0.35 8.36
C SER A 23 -13.76 -0.75 9.38
N SER A 24 -13.44 -1.95 8.88
CA SER A 24 -12.97 -3.10 9.68
C SER A 24 -11.72 -2.83 10.54
N SER A 25 -10.90 -1.85 10.14
CA SER A 25 -9.69 -1.40 10.85
C SER A 25 -9.84 0.02 11.42
N SER A 26 -11.07 0.47 11.68
CA SER A 26 -11.41 1.81 12.22
C SER A 26 -10.96 3.00 11.36
N GLY A 27 -10.69 2.79 10.06
CA GLY A 27 -10.35 3.86 9.12
C GLY A 27 -11.55 4.58 8.49
N CYS A 28 -12.80 4.14 8.74
CA CYS A 28 -14.01 4.76 8.19
C CYS A 28 -15.28 4.39 8.98
N GLU A 29 -16.22 5.33 9.19
CA GLU A 29 -17.61 5.02 9.60
C GLU A 29 -18.56 4.99 8.40
N THR A 30 -19.60 4.17 8.49
CA THR A 30 -20.59 4.01 7.39
C THR A 30 -21.46 5.24 7.17
N THR A 31 -21.76 6.03 8.22
CA THR A 31 -22.56 7.25 8.14
C THR A 31 -21.73 8.46 7.71
N GLU A 32 -20.48 8.57 8.19
CA GLU A 32 -19.50 9.56 7.70
C GLU A 32 -19.22 9.33 6.20
N PHE A 33 -19.05 8.06 5.78
CA PHE A 33 -18.94 7.66 4.37
C PHE A 33 -20.16 8.09 3.53
N LYS A 34 -21.39 7.73 3.95
CA LYS A 34 -22.61 8.13 3.23
C LYS A 34 -22.78 9.65 3.16
N SER A 35 -22.36 10.38 4.20
CA SER A 35 -22.40 11.85 4.25
C SER A 35 -21.32 12.52 3.39
N ALA A 36 -20.21 11.85 3.10
CA ALA A 36 -19.26 12.29 2.07
C ALA A 36 -19.78 11.97 0.66
N LEU A 37 -20.24 10.74 0.43
CA LEU A 37 -20.72 10.26 -0.87
C LEU A 37 -21.84 11.14 -1.44
N SER A 38 -22.80 11.57 -0.61
CA SER A 38 -23.90 12.45 -1.06
C SER A 38 -23.47 13.88 -1.46
N LYS A 39 -22.20 14.26 -1.20
CA LYS A 39 -21.61 15.56 -1.55
C LYS A 39 -20.64 15.49 -2.72
N ILE A 40 -20.20 14.29 -3.11
CA ILE A 40 -19.27 14.07 -4.22
C ILE A 40 -20.04 14.14 -5.54
N LYS A 41 -19.65 15.05 -6.42
CA LYS A 41 -20.19 15.14 -7.79
C LYS A 41 -19.35 14.29 -8.73
N LYS A 42 -19.99 13.82 -9.81
CA LYS A 42 -19.35 13.00 -10.86
C LYS A 42 -18.13 13.73 -11.44
N ASN A 43 -16.95 13.12 -11.32
CA ASN A 43 -15.67 13.62 -11.86
C ASN A 43 -15.25 15.02 -11.38
N ASP A 44 -15.62 15.43 -10.15
CA ASP A 44 -15.29 16.73 -9.56
C ASP A 44 -14.30 16.56 -8.37
N PRO A 45 -12.98 16.75 -8.57
CA PRO A 45 -11.96 16.70 -7.52
C PRO A 45 -12.16 17.66 -6.34
N GLU A 46 -12.81 18.81 -6.55
CA GLU A 46 -13.04 19.78 -5.47
C GLU A 46 -14.21 19.34 -4.58
N SER A 47 -15.26 18.75 -5.16
CA SER A 47 -16.31 18.09 -4.38
C SER A 47 -15.75 16.91 -3.56
N TRP A 48 -14.84 16.12 -4.14
CA TRP A 48 -14.12 15.05 -3.45
C TRP A 48 -13.29 15.62 -2.30
N ASN A 49 -12.49 16.66 -2.55
CA ASN A 49 -11.67 17.27 -1.52
C ASN A 49 -12.51 17.82 -0.37
N SER A 50 -13.55 18.58 -0.68
CA SER A 50 -14.43 19.20 0.30
C SER A 50 -15.15 18.16 1.18
N ALA A 51 -15.72 17.12 0.55
CA ALA A 51 -16.43 16.05 1.25
C ALA A 51 -15.53 15.30 2.25
N TRP A 52 -14.33 14.88 1.82
CA TRP A 52 -13.41 14.15 2.70
C TRP A 52 -12.72 15.05 3.73
N LYS A 53 -12.40 16.31 3.38
CA LYS A 53 -11.90 17.31 4.34
C LYS A 53 -12.90 17.57 5.46
N GLU A 54 -14.19 17.61 5.17
CA GLU A 54 -15.24 17.76 6.18
C GLU A 54 -15.22 16.57 7.15
N GLN A 55 -15.27 15.32 6.65
CA GLN A 55 -15.28 14.15 7.54
C GLN A 55 -13.95 13.99 8.30
N ALA A 56 -12.81 14.33 7.68
CA ALA A 56 -11.51 14.35 8.37
C ALA A 56 -11.49 15.34 9.55
N SER A 57 -12.03 16.54 9.34
CA SER A 57 -12.13 17.58 10.38
C SER A 57 -13.16 17.22 11.47
N ARG A 58 -14.26 16.54 11.08
CA ARG A 58 -15.26 15.97 12.00
C ARG A 58 -14.63 14.91 12.89
N ALA A 59 -13.90 13.97 12.31
CA ALA A 59 -13.21 12.89 13.03
C ALA A 59 -12.08 13.42 13.93
N GLU A 60 -11.30 14.42 13.47
CA GLU A 60 -10.29 15.11 14.29
C GLU A 60 -10.93 15.74 15.54
N ARG A 61 -12.10 16.38 15.40
CA ARG A 61 -12.85 16.92 16.55
C ARG A 61 -13.36 15.82 17.49
N ILE A 62 -13.98 14.76 16.96
CA ILE A 62 -14.49 13.64 17.77
C ILE A 62 -13.35 12.96 18.56
N GLY A 63 -12.19 12.77 17.94
CA GLY A 63 -11.02 12.20 18.61
C GLY A 63 -10.48 13.11 19.73
N ASN A 64 -10.47 14.43 19.53
CA ASN A 64 -10.09 15.39 20.57
C ASN A 64 -11.07 15.39 21.75
N GLU A 65 -12.37 15.33 21.46
CA GLU A 65 -13.46 15.27 22.44
C GLU A 65 -13.37 14.00 23.28
N ALA A 66 -13.24 12.84 22.63
CA ALA A 66 -13.03 11.55 23.28
C ALA A 66 -11.74 11.48 24.11
N ALA A 67 -10.62 12.01 23.59
CA ALA A 67 -9.35 12.04 24.32
C ALA A 67 -9.43 12.93 25.58
N SER A 68 -10.10 14.08 25.48
CA SER A 68 -10.31 15.00 26.61
C SER A 68 -11.20 14.40 27.71
N ALA A 69 -12.11 13.50 27.33
CA ALA A 69 -12.95 12.72 28.24
C ALA A 69 -12.32 11.38 28.71
N GLY A 70 -11.06 11.10 28.34
CA GLY A 70 -10.35 9.87 28.73
C GLY A 70 -10.74 8.60 27.96
N PHE A 71 -11.60 8.69 26.94
CA PHE A 71 -12.10 7.55 26.18
C PHE A 71 -11.11 7.06 25.11
N ARG A 72 -10.09 6.28 25.54
CA ARG A 72 -8.98 5.77 24.70
C ARG A 72 -9.44 5.16 23.36
N ILE A 73 -10.38 4.22 23.37
CA ILE A 73 -10.77 3.48 22.15
C ILE A 73 -11.53 4.38 21.15
N PRO A 74 -12.58 5.13 21.55
CA PRO A 74 -13.18 6.13 20.67
C PRO A 74 -12.19 7.17 20.12
N ALA A 75 -11.23 7.63 20.93
CA ALA A 75 -10.19 8.55 20.50
C ALA A 75 -9.24 7.93 19.45
N LYS A 76 -8.71 6.73 19.72
CA LYS A 76 -7.89 5.94 18.77
C LYS A 76 -8.60 5.82 17.42
N ASN A 77 -9.84 5.34 17.45
CA ASN A 77 -10.61 5.05 16.24
C ASN A 77 -10.92 6.34 15.46
N ALA A 78 -11.33 7.41 16.13
CA ALA A 78 -11.59 8.70 15.47
C ALA A 78 -10.32 9.31 14.85
N PHE A 79 -9.14 9.19 15.48
CA PHE A 79 -7.88 9.64 14.88
C PHE A 79 -7.44 8.79 13.68
N LEU A 80 -7.71 7.46 13.68
CA LEU A 80 -7.49 6.61 12.49
C LEU A 80 -8.36 7.07 11.30
N ARG A 81 -9.64 7.36 11.53
CA ARG A 81 -10.53 7.94 10.50
C ARG A 81 -10.04 9.29 10.01
N ALA A 82 -9.70 10.20 10.92
CA ALA A 82 -9.17 11.52 10.56
C ALA A 82 -7.91 11.41 9.69
N SER A 83 -6.99 10.50 10.05
CA SER A 83 -5.79 10.20 9.27
C SER A 83 -6.12 9.72 7.85
N ASN A 84 -7.00 8.71 7.73
CA ASN A 84 -7.39 8.14 6.44
C ASN A 84 -8.19 9.13 5.56
N TYR A 85 -9.05 9.95 6.15
CA TYR A 85 -9.83 10.95 5.43
C TYR A 85 -8.98 12.14 4.97
N PHE A 86 -7.99 12.59 5.74
CA PHE A 86 -7.02 13.59 5.25
C PHE A 86 -6.16 13.02 4.10
N ARG A 87 -5.72 11.75 4.18
CA ARG A 87 -5.06 11.04 3.07
C ARG A 87 -5.98 11.00 1.82
N ALA A 88 -7.24 10.65 2.00
CA ALA A 88 -8.21 10.54 0.91
C ALA A 88 -8.55 11.87 0.25
N ALA A 89 -8.65 12.97 1.01
CA ALA A 89 -9.11 14.26 0.51
C ALA A 89 -8.25 14.79 -0.66
N ALA A 90 -6.93 14.60 -0.60
CA ALA A 90 -6.00 15.02 -1.66
C ALA A 90 -6.05 14.15 -2.93
N TYR A 91 -6.63 12.94 -2.87
CA TYR A 91 -6.31 11.87 -3.83
C TYR A 91 -6.75 12.15 -5.28
N MET A 92 -7.81 12.91 -5.49
CA MET A 92 -8.35 13.19 -6.84
C MET A 92 -7.77 14.46 -7.49
N PHE A 93 -6.87 15.19 -6.83
CA PHE A 93 -6.38 16.46 -7.37
C PHE A 93 -5.65 16.29 -8.72
N PRO A 94 -5.86 17.21 -9.69
CA PRO A 94 -5.27 17.09 -11.02
C PRO A 94 -3.76 17.40 -11.07
N SER A 95 -3.18 18.01 -10.02
CA SER A 95 -1.74 18.27 -9.91
C SER A 95 -1.24 18.00 -8.50
N ASN A 96 0.01 17.51 -8.38
CA ASN A 96 0.67 17.27 -7.10
C ASN A 96 1.43 18.47 -6.55
N ASP A 97 1.40 19.61 -7.24
CA ASP A 97 1.96 20.89 -6.76
C ASP A 97 0.91 21.74 -6.04
N ASP A 98 -0.30 21.21 -5.83
CA ASP A 98 -1.30 21.84 -4.97
C ASP A 98 -0.83 21.83 -3.49
N PRO A 99 -0.65 22.99 -2.84
CA PRO A 99 -0.10 23.08 -1.48
C PRO A 99 -1.00 22.43 -0.42
N ARG A 100 -2.27 22.18 -0.74
CA ARG A 100 -3.19 21.44 0.15
C ARG A 100 -2.73 19.98 0.32
N ILE A 101 -2.03 19.40 -0.65
CA ILE A 101 -1.53 18.01 -0.59
C ILE A 101 -0.54 17.82 0.55
N LEU A 102 0.42 18.74 0.70
CA LEU A 102 1.37 18.71 1.81
C LEU A 102 0.63 18.89 3.14
N THR A 103 -0.21 19.93 3.22
CA THR A 103 -1.05 20.25 4.40
C THR A 103 -1.89 19.05 4.88
N TYR A 104 -2.55 18.34 3.95
CA TYR A 104 -3.37 17.16 4.28
C TYR A 104 -2.50 15.94 4.63
N SER A 105 -1.30 15.81 4.05
CA SER A 105 -0.38 14.72 4.40
C SER A 105 0.20 14.89 5.80
N GLU A 106 0.61 16.11 6.17
CA GLU A 106 1.06 16.44 7.52
C GLU A 106 -0.06 16.25 8.56
N LYS A 107 -1.30 16.66 8.25
CA LYS A 107 -2.47 16.35 9.09
C LYS A 107 -2.73 14.85 9.20
N SER A 108 -2.63 14.10 8.11
CA SER A 108 -2.83 12.65 8.09
C SER A 108 -1.81 11.92 8.99
N ILE A 109 -0.53 12.30 8.89
CA ILE A 109 0.56 11.79 9.74
C ILE A 109 0.35 12.20 11.20
N LYS A 110 0.01 13.46 11.48
CA LYS A 110 -0.27 13.94 12.85
C LYS A 110 -1.42 13.19 13.52
N MET A 111 -2.48 12.88 12.77
CA MET A 111 -3.58 12.06 13.28
C MET A 111 -3.17 10.59 13.46
N PHE A 112 -2.34 10.04 12.58
CA PHE A 112 -1.82 8.68 12.75
C PHE A 112 -0.95 8.54 14.01
N ILE A 113 -0.06 9.50 14.27
CA ILE A 113 0.77 9.52 15.48
C ILE A 113 -0.12 9.50 16.73
N ARG A 114 -1.15 10.35 16.80
CA ARG A 114 -2.09 10.39 17.94
C ARG A 114 -3.01 9.18 18.05
N ALA A 115 -3.27 8.47 16.95
CA ALA A 115 -3.89 7.15 17.02
C ALA A 115 -2.91 6.11 17.60
N SER A 116 -1.64 6.17 17.19
CA SER A 116 -0.59 5.22 17.56
C SER A 116 -0.20 5.29 19.04
N GLU A 117 -0.24 6.49 19.63
CA GLU A 117 -0.13 6.74 21.08
C GLU A 117 -1.22 6.02 21.91
N LEU A 118 -2.33 5.64 21.27
CA LEU A 118 -3.50 5.02 21.91
C LEU A 118 -3.68 3.55 21.51
N MET A 119 -2.78 2.98 20.69
CA MET A 119 -2.80 1.58 20.27
C MET A 119 -2.42 0.63 21.41
N ASP A 120 -2.78 -0.64 21.22
CA ASP A 120 -2.64 -1.70 22.21
C ASP A 120 -1.24 -2.37 22.15
N GLY A 121 -0.56 -2.24 21.00
CA GLY A 121 0.86 -2.56 20.82
C GLY A 121 1.70 -1.31 20.54
N LYS A 122 3.00 -1.34 20.88
CA LYS A 122 3.92 -0.19 20.79
C LYS A 122 4.27 0.13 19.33
N VAL A 123 3.73 1.23 18.80
CA VAL A 123 4.16 1.79 17.51
C VAL A 123 5.29 2.80 17.73
N MET A 124 6.38 2.65 16.99
CA MET A 124 7.51 3.57 17.00
C MET A 124 7.68 4.23 15.64
N HIS A 125 7.73 5.56 15.59
CA HIS A 125 8.27 6.27 14.42
C HIS A 125 9.76 5.99 14.32
N VAL A 126 10.22 5.57 13.15
CA VAL A 126 11.63 5.25 12.88
C VAL A 126 12.09 6.00 11.63
N GLU A 127 13.35 6.46 11.66
CA GLU A 127 13.98 7.09 10.51
C GLU A 127 15.16 6.23 10.05
N ILE A 128 15.19 5.83 8.77
CA ILE A 128 16.30 5.05 8.20
C ILE A 128 17.21 5.98 7.38
N PRO A 129 18.52 6.06 7.64
CA PRO A 129 19.44 6.89 6.86
C PRO A 129 19.42 6.55 5.36
N TYR A 130 19.43 7.58 4.51
CA TYR A 130 19.34 7.43 3.06
C TYR A 130 20.13 8.52 2.32
N GLU A 131 20.82 8.16 1.22
CA GLU A 131 21.59 8.99 0.29
C GLU A 131 21.88 10.45 0.74
N GLY A 132 23.02 10.64 1.42
CA GLY A 132 23.43 11.92 2.00
C GLY A 132 22.77 12.15 3.37
N ASN A 133 22.23 13.34 3.58
CA ASN A 133 21.60 13.74 4.84
C ASN A 133 20.08 13.44 4.88
N LYS A 134 19.58 12.58 3.98
CA LYS A 134 18.15 12.25 3.86
C LYS A 134 17.82 11.05 4.75
N LYS A 135 16.53 10.85 5.00
CA LYS A 135 16.01 9.75 5.80
C LYS A 135 14.70 9.24 5.21
N LEU A 136 14.48 7.93 5.30
CA LEU A 136 13.20 7.29 5.01
C LEU A 136 12.33 7.33 6.26
N THR A 137 11.07 7.71 6.11
CA THR A 137 10.07 7.71 7.18
C THR A 137 9.48 6.32 7.34
N GLY A 138 9.45 5.77 8.55
CA GLY A 138 8.79 4.49 8.83
C GLY A 138 8.06 4.45 10.16
N TRP A 139 7.20 3.44 10.30
CA TRP A 139 6.50 3.10 11.52
C TRP A 139 6.69 1.61 11.81
N LEU A 140 7.35 1.34 12.94
CA LEU A 140 7.59 0.00 13.45
C LEU A 140 6.49 -0.34 14.47
N CYS A 141 5.50 -1.11 14.04
CA CYS A 141 4.43 -1.63 14.88
C CYS A 141 4.92 -2.89 15.59
N LEU A 142 5.30 -2.76 16.86
CA LEU A 142 5.70 -3.87 17.72
C LEU A 142 4.47 -4.43 18.48
N PRO A 143 4.61 -5.60 19.11
CA PRO A 143 4.67 -5.55 20.57
C PRO A 143 3.43 -5.11 21.37
N SER A 144 2.44 -5.97 21.59
CA SER A 144 1.86 -6.08 22.94
C SER A 144 2.47 -7.29 23.68
N GLU A 145 2.74 -7.15 24.98
CA GLU A 145 3.47 -8.16 25.76
C GLU A 145 2.71 -9.49 25.91
N GLN A 146 1.37 -9.43 25.93
CA GLN A 146 0.48 -10.58 26.10
C GLN A 146 0.36 -11.42 24.82
N GLU A 147 0.77 -10.86 23.68
CA GLU A 147 0.63 -11.46 22.35
C GLU A 147 1.93 -12.09 21.81
N LYS A 148 2.98 -12.13 22.63
CA LYS A 148 4.28 -12.73 22.25
C LYS A 148 4.15 -14.22 21.97
N LEU A 149 4.40 -14.59 20.72
CA LEU A 149 4.64 -15.98 20.32
C LEU A 149 5.79 -16.54 21.17
N PRO A 150 5.68 -17.77 21.71
CA PRO A 150 6.71 -18.32 22.58
C PRO A 150 8.03 -18.46 21.81
N GLY A 151 9.07 -17.76 22.29
CA GLY A 151 10.44 -17.86 21.78
C GLY A 151 11.04 -16.61 21.15
N LYS A 152 10.28 -15.55 20.84
CA LYS A 152 10.76 -14.17 20.55
C LYS A 152 9.62 -13.16 20.39
N THR A 153 9.92 -11.86 20.27
CA THR A 153 8.92 -10.77 20.32
C THR A 153 7.91 -10.71 19.17
N SER A 154 6.61 -10.76 19.49
CA SER A 154 5.44 -10.39 18.65
C SER A 154 4.28 -9.92 19.57
N ASN A 155 3.11 -9.39 19.18
CA ASN A 155 2.54 -9.04 17.87
C ASN A 155 2.29 -7.52 17.75
N CYS A 156 2.27 -7.01 16.53
CA CYS A 156 1.15 -6.22 16.04
C CYS A 156 0.68 -6.83 14.72
N LEU A 157 -0.62 -7.15 14.60
CA LEU A 157 -1.17 -8.11 13.62
C LEU A 157 -0.59 -9.55 13.78
N LEU A 158 -1.33 -10.37 14.53
CA LEU A 158 -1.30 -11.85 14.60
C LEU A 158 0.00 -12.58 15.00
N GLY A 159 1.19 -12.14 14.64
CA GLY A 159 2.42 -12.90 14.88
C GLY A 159 3.72 -12.13 14.73
N TYR A 160 3.66 -10.85 14.39
CA TYR A 160 4.73 -10.19 13.65
C TYR A 160 5.05 -8.82 14.24
N THR A 161 6.30 -8.38 14.06
CA THR A 161 6.65 -6.96 14.09
C THR A 161 6.54 -6.44 12.66
N VAL A 162 5.80 -5.36 12.44
CA VAL A 162 5.54 -4.82 11.10
C VAL A 162 6.24 -3.48 10.94
N LEU A 163 7.12 -3.37 9.95
CA LEU A 163 7.71 -2.10 9.53
C LEU A 163 7.01 -1.58 8.27
N CYS A 164 6.20 -0.53 8.43
CA CYS A 164 5.70 0.26 7.30
C CYS A 164 6.75 1.32 6.95
N LEU A 165 7.12 1.48 5.67
CA LEU A 165 8.23 2.33 5.24
C LEU A 165 7.86 3.15 3.99
N GLU A 166 8.13 4.46 4.02
CA GLU A 166 8.03 5.36 2.85
C GLU A 166 9.42 5.50 2.18
N GLY A 167 9.57 4.97 0.97
CA GLY A 167 10.79 5.09 0.17
C GLY A 167 10.80 6.27 -0.80
N PRO A 168 11.84 6.38 -1.65
CA PRO A 168 11.91 7.33 -2.76
C PRO A 168 10.67 7.22 -3.67
N GLY A 169 10.07 8.35 -4.05
CA GLY A 169 8.85 8.37 -4.85
C GLY A 169 7.56 8.05 -4.09
N GLN A 170 7.61 7.98 -2.76
CA GLN A 170 6.44 7.78 -1.91
C GLN A 170 6.32 8.89 -0.85
N GLY A 171 5.14 9.00 -0.25
CA GLY A 171 5.01 9.65 1.06
C GLY A 171 5.46 11.11 1.13
N MET A 172 6.11 11.47 2.23
CA MET A 172 6.69 12.80 2.42
C MET A 172 7.96 13.02 1.56
N LEU A 173 8.71 11.96 1.25
CA LEU A 173 9.90 12.05 0.41
C LEU A 173 9.57 12.56 -1.00
N LEU A 174 8.44 12.13 -1.56
CA LEU A 174 7.94 12.67 -2.82
C LEU A 174 7.31 14.06 -2.67
N LYS A 175 6.45 14.25 -1.66
CA LYS A 175 5.60 15.45 -1.57
C LYS A 175 6.37 16.70 -1.13
N ARG A 176 7.20 16.56 -0.09
CA ARG A 176 8.01 17.63 0.50
C ARG A 176 9.39 17.70 -0.15
N ASP A 177 10.10 16.57 -0.18
CA ASP A 177 11.52 16.54 -0.56
C ASP A 177 11.73 16.33 -2.07
N LYS A 178 10.63 16.18 -2.84
CA LYS A 178 10.56 15.99 -4.30
C LYS A 178 11.49 14.88 -4.82
N ILE A 179 11.71 13.84 -4.00
CA ILE A 179 12.51 12.65 -4.33
C ILE A 179 11.67 11.70 -5.18
N PRO A 180 12.03 11.43 -6.44
CA PRO A 180 11.25 10.57 -7.33
C PRO A 180 11.45 9.08 -7.03
N LEU A 181 10.56 8.27 -7.62
CA LEU A 181 10.58 6.82 -7.61
C LEU A 181 11.86 6.31 -8.28
N ARG A 182 12.44 5.24 -7.74
CA ARG A 182 13.59 4.52 -8.32
C ARG A 182 13.22 3.06 -8.64
N PRO A 183 13.74 2.49 -9.74
CA PRO A 183 13.42 1.12 -10.14
C PRO A 183 14.12 0.08 -9.26
N ASP A 184 15.33 0.39 -8.79
CA ASP A 184 16.20 -0.41 -7.92
C ASP A 184 15.86 -0.19 -6.43
N PHE A 185 14.61 -0.46 -6.07
CA PHE A 185 14.08 -0.21 -4.72
C PHE A 185 14.68 -1.14 -3.65
N GLU A 186 15.39 -2.21 -4.02
CA GLU A 186 16.11 -3.09 -3.08
C GLU A 186 17.15 -2.34 -2.22
N VAL A 187 17.65 -1.17 -2.65
CA VAL A 187 18.55 -0.33 -1.83
C VAL A 187 17.87 0.23 -0.56
N VAL A 188 16.54 0.17 -0.50
CA VAL A 188 15.73 0.58 0.67
C VAL A 188 15.60 -0.57 1.69
N SER A 189 16.08 -1.77 1.38
CA SER A 189 15.93 -2.95 2.25
C SER A 189 16.90 -2.94 3.44
N GLY A 190 16.37 -2.64 4.63
CA GLY A 190 17.09 -2.86 5.88
C GLY A 190 16.68 -1.92 7.01
N TYR A 191 16.18 -2.51 8.09
CA TYR A 191 16.11 -1.87 9.40
C TYR A 191 16.63 -2.86 10.44
N SER A 192 17.43 -2.36 11.38
CA SER A 192 17.90 -3.12 12.53
C SER A 192 18.05 -2.18 13.71
N ASN A 193 17.40 -2.50 14.83
CA ASN A 193 17.66 -1.88 16.12
C ASN A 193 18.03 -2.99 17.12
N PRO A 194 19.29 -3.06 17.59
CA PRO A 194 19.73 -4.07 18.55
C PRO A 194 18.97 -4.08 19.88
N GLU A 195 18.36 -2.96 20.28
CA GLU A 195 17.63 -2.81 21.55
C GLU A 195 16.28 -3.56 21.57
N LEU A 196 15.79 -4.03 20.42
CA LEU A 196 14.43 -4.57 20.27
C LEU A 196 14.34 -6.10 20.16
N ASP A 197 15.48 -6.82 20.25
CA ASP A 197 15.60 -8.30 20.07
C ASP A 197 14.76 -8.90 18.93
N LEU A 198 14.73 -8.20 17.79
CA LEU A 198 13.95 -8.62 16.63
C LEU A 198 14.46 -9.95 16.08
N ASP A 199 13.52 -10.80 15.65
CA ASP A 199 13.85 -12.05 14.97
C ASP A 199 14.25 -11.77 13.51
N LEU A 200 15.55 -11.59 13.28
CA LEU A 200 16.13 -11.34 11.96
C LEU A 200 16.28 -12.63 11.11
N ASP A 201 16.02 -13.81 11.69
CA ASP A 201 16.00 -15.08 10.97
C ASP A 201 14.65 -15.36 10.31
N ARG A 202 13.60 -14.56 10.59
CA ARG A 202 12.23 -14.70 10.05
C ARG A 202 11.69 -13.40 9.45
N ILE A 203 12.51 -12.74 8.62
CA ILE A 203 12.13 -11.51 7.90
C ILE A 203 11.27 -11.84 6.67
N ALA A 204 10.12 -11.18 6.55
CA ALA A 204 9.30 -11.18 5.33
C ALA A 204 9.24 -9.79 4.69
N VAL A 205 9.09 -9.73 3.36
CA VAL A 205 8.76 -8.50 2.63
C VAL A 205 7.37 -8.61 2.03
N ALA A 206 6.58 -7.53 2.11
CA ALA A 206 5.23 -7.49 1.58
C ALA A 206 4.94 -6.13 0.92
N GLY A 207 4.14 -6.12 -0.15
CA GLY A 207 3.74 -4.88 -0.80
C GLY A 207 2.68 -5.07 -1.89
N ALA A 208 1.89 -4.03 -2.15
CA ALA A 208 0.75 -4.07 -3.05
C ALA A 208 0.86 -3.11 -4.24
N ALA A 209 0.34 -3.51 -5.39
CA ALA A 209 0.50 -2.84 -6.68
C ALA A 209 1.99 -2.57 -6.98
N THR A 210 2.41 -1.30 -7.06
CA THR A 210 3.83 -0.92 -7.19
C THR A 210 4.69 -1.46 -6.04
N GLY A 211 4.12 -1.59 -4.83
CA GLY A 211 4.78 -2.25 -3.70
C GLY A 211 5.05 -3.75 -3.94
N GLY A 212 4.26 -4.43 -4.77
CA GLY A 212 4.51 -5.83 -5.12
C GLY A 212 5.75 -6.00 -6.00
N TYR A 213 6.00 -5.05 -6.91
CA TYR A 213 7.25 -4.96 -7.67
C TYR A 213 8.45 -4.73 -6.73
N PHE A 214 8.31 -3.82 -5.75
CA PHE A 214 9.36 -3.58 -4.75
C PHE A 214 9.60 -4.77 -3.82
N ALA A 215 8.56 -5.49 -3.41
CA ALA A 215 8.69 -6.72 -2.62
C ALA A 215 9.50 -7.79 -3.38
N LEU A 216 9.22 -8.00 -4.68
CA LEU A 216 9.98 -8.94 -5.51
C LEU A 216 11.46 -8.53 -5.67
N ARG A 217 11.77 -7.24 -5.79
CA ARG A 217 13.17 -6.78 -5.81
C ARG A 217 13.86 -6.97 -4.45
N ALA A 218 13.20 -6.62 -3.35
CA ALA A 218 13.72 -6.85 -1.99
C ALA A 218 13.83 -8.34 -1.61
N ALA A 219 13.11 -9.23 -2.29
CA ALA A 219 13.23 -10.69 -2.16
C ALA A 219 14.49 -11.29 -2.82
N THR A 220 15.34 -10.46 -3.43
CA THR A 220 16.70 -10.86 -3.84
C THR A 220 17.72 -10.76 -2.70
N ASP A 221 17.39 -10.09 -1.59
CA ASP A 221 18.26 -10.01 -0.42
C ASP A 221 18.23 -11.35 0.37
N PRO A 222 19.38 -11.99 0.65
CA PRO A 222 19.43 -13.26 1.40
C PRO A 222 18.87 -13.20 2.84
N ARG A 223 18.67 -12.00 3.40
CA ARG A 223 17.97 -11.78 4.68
C ARG A 223 16.46 -12.03 4.55
N THR A 224 15.86 -11.76 3.37
CA THR A 224 14.44 -11.99 3.12
C THR A 224 14.14 -13.49 3.05
N LYS A 225 13.27 -13.97 3.94
CA LYS A 225 12.91 -15.39 4.07
C LYS A 225 11.53 -15.73 3.51
N ALA A 226 10.70 -14.75 3.21
CA ALA A 226 9.44 -14.90 2.46
C ALA A 226 9.06 -13.59 1.75
N CYS A 227 8.39 -13.68 0.60
CA CYS A 227 7.90 -12.54 -0.17
C CYS A 227 6.38 -12.63 -0.40
N VAL A 228 5.69 -11.50 -0.22
CA VAL A 228 4.24 -11.37 -0.44
C VAL A 228 3.99 -10.21 -1.41
N ALA A 229 3.87 -10.53 -2.70
CA ALA A 229 3.69 -9.54 -3.76
C ALA A 229 2.24 -9.53 -4.22
N ILE A 230 1.53 -8.46 -3.85
CA ILE A 230 0.08 -8.34 -4.00
C ILE A 230 -0.23 -7.54 -5.27
N ASP A 231 -0.70 -8.21 -6.32
CA ASP A 231 -0.97 -7.67 -7.65
C ASP A 231 0.25 -6.87 -8.22
N PRO A 232 1.46 -7.46 -8.27
CA PRO A 232 2.66 -6.82 -8.83
C PRO A 232 2.54 -6.64 -10.34
N PHE A 233 3.38 -5.79 -10.94
CA PHE A 233 3.58 -5.76 -12.40
C PHE A 233 4.92 -6.41 -12.79
N TYR A 234 4.98 -6.98 -13.99
CA TYR A 234 6.24 -7.47 -14.57
C TYR A 234 7.08 -6.33 -15.16
N SER A 235 6.45 -5.47 -15.96
CA SER A 235 7.05 -4.27 -16.55
C SER A 235 6.02 -3.15 -16.60
N MET A 236 6.39 -1.97 -16.08
CA MET A 236 5.53 -0.78 -16.12
C MET A 236 5.36 -0.24 -17.55
N TRP A 237 6.32 -0.51 -18.44
CA TRP A 237 6.19 -0.18 -19.86
C TRP A 237 5.13 -1.04 -20.56
N GLU A 238 5.12 -2.37 -20.31
CA GLU A 238 4.09 -3.26 -20.86
C GLU A 238 2.70 -2.86 -20.34
N LEU A 239 2.61 -2.62 -19.03
CA LEU A 239 1.40 -2.15 -18.35
C LEU A 239 0.84 -0.85 -18.96
N ALA A 240 1.70 0.12 -19.25
CA ALA A 240 1.29 1.38 -19.85
C ALA A 240 0.85 1.23 -21.32
N LEU A 241 1.20 0.14 -22.01
CA LEU A 241 0.67 -0.19 -23.33
C LEU A 241 -0.68 -0.91 -23.24
N THR A 242 -0.85 -1.85 -22.30
CA THR A 242 -2.14 -2.55 -22.13
C THR A 242 -3.25 -1.62 -21.65
N CYS A 243 -2.94 -0.62 -20.82
CA CYS A 243 -3.91 0.40 -20.40
C CYS A 243 -4.19 1.49 -21.45
N ALA A 244 -3.51 1.50 -22.61
CA ALA A 244 -3.53 2.61 -23.58
C ALA A 244 -4.04 2.23 -24.99
N PRO A 245 -5.37 2.08 -25.20
CA PRO A 245 -5.95 2.19 -26.53
C PRO A 245 -5.55 3.51 -27.19
N GLN A 246 -5.15 3.49 -28.47
CA GLN A 246 -4.55 4.66 -29.14
C GLN A 246 -5.45 5.91 -29.15
N SER A 247 -6.78 5.73 -29.11
CA SER A 247 -7.77 6.81 -29.00
C SER A 247 -7.81 7.50 -27.63
N ILE A 248 -7.35 6.84 -26.56
CA ILE A 248 -7.45 7.31 -25.17
C ILE A 248 -6.25 8.18 -24.76
N MET A 249 -5.12 8.12 -25.47
CA MET A 249 -3.92 8.91 -25.14
C MET A 249 -4.19 10.42 -25.01
N LYS A 250 -5.17 10.99 -25.74
CA LYS A 250 -5.60 12.40 -25.59
C LYS A 250 -6.44 12.71 -24.35
N LEU A 251 -7.14 11.73 -23.76
CA LEU A 251 -7.79 11.89 -22.46
C LEU A 251 -6.78 11.73 -21.31
N TRP A 252 -5.79 10.86 -21.49
CA TRP A 252 -4.76 10.55 -20.50
C TRP A 252 -3.91 11.75 -20.05
N GLU A 253 -3.64 12.73 -20.92
CA GLU A 253 -2.75 13.86 -20.60
C GLU A 253 -3.23 14.71 -19.41
N ASN A 254 -4.52 14.70 -19.11
CA ASN A 254 -5.16 15.50 -18.05
C ASN A 254 -5.68 14.66 -16.85
N GLY A 255 -5.46 13.35 -16.84
CA GLY A 255 -5.95 12.47 -15.76
C GLY A 255 -5.16 12.59 -14.46
N CYS A 256 -5.83 12.47 -13.30
CA CYS A 256 -5.16 12.47 -11.98
C CYS A 256 -4.06 11.40 -11.90
N GLU A 257 -4.32 10.18 -12.36
CA GLU A 257 -3.34 9.08 -12.41
C GLU A 257 -2.08 9.41 -13.23
N MET A 258 -2.22 10.11 -14.36
CA MET A 258 -1.07 10.52 -15.18
C MET A 258 -0.26 11.62 -14.51
N ASN A 259 -0.90 12.49 -13.73
CA ASN A 259 -0.22 13.52 -12.95
C ASN A 259 0.47 12.92 -11.71
N LEU A 260 -0.16 11.97 -11.01
CA LEU A 260 0.49 11.12 -10.00
C LEU A 260 1.70 10.36 -10.57
N GLY A 261 1.55 9.75 -11.75
CA GLY A 261 2.62 9.04 -12.46
C GLY A 261 3.80 9.95 -12.81
N LYS A 262 3.53 11.10 -13.46
CA LYS A 262 4.54 12.15 -13.76
C LYS A 262 5.30 12.60 -12.51
N THR A 263 4.58 12.95 -11.44
CA THR A 263 5.21 13.44 -10.20
C THR A 263 6.04 12.36 -9.53
N SER A 264 5.50 11.15 -9.38
CA SER A 264 6.24 10.00 -8.85
C SER A 264 7.50 9.72 -9.68
N MET A 265 7.43 9.87 -11.00
CA MET A 265 8.57 9.73 -11.91
C MET A 265 9.48 10.97 -11.98
N GLY A 266 9.20 12.06 -11.26
CA GLY A 266 10.00 13.28 -11.26
C GLY A 266 10.16 13.93 -12.63
N VAL A 267 9.09 13.99 -13.43
CA VAL A 267 9.13 14.47 -14.82
C VAL A 267 7.89 15.29 -15.21
N ASP A 268 8.10 16.42 -15.87
CA ASP A 268 7.03 17.37 -16.19
C ASP A 268 6.14 16.92 -17.36
N LYS A 269 6.64 16.03 -18.21
CA LYS A 269 6.04 15.65 -19.50
C LYS A 269 5.61 14.18 -19.52
N PRO A 270 4.38 13.82 -19.96
CA PRO A 270 3.92 12.43 -19.99
C PRO A 270 4.85 11.51 -20.80
N SER A 271 5.39 11.98 -21.92
CA SER A 271 6.33 11.23 -22.76
C SER A 271 7.68 10.96 -22.09
N ALA A 272 8.07 11.73 -21.07
CA ALA A 272 9.24 11.44 -20.23
C ALA A 272 8.91 10.37 -19.15
N GLY A 273 7.70 10.40 -18.59
CA GLY A 273 7.20 9.34 -17.71
C GLY A 273 7.16 7.98 -18.41
N LEU A 274 6.57 7.93 -19.61
CA LEU A 274 6.57 6.75 -20.47
C LEU A 274 7.98 6.26 -20.83
N ARG A 275 8.99 7.15 -20.93
CA ARG A 275 10.38 6.70 -21.08
C ARG A 275 10.91 6.05 -19.80
N ARG A 276 10.71 6.68 -18.63
CA ARG A 276 11.12 6.12 -17.33
C ARG A 276 10.44 4.79 -17.00
N PHE A 277 9.21 4.55 -17.46
CA PHE A 277 8.53 3.25 -17.25
C PHE A 277 9.31 2.04 -17.81
N LYS A 278 10.25 2.24 -18.74
CA LYS A 278 11.15 1.17 -19.23
C LYS A 278 12.21 0.74 -18.21
N ASP A 279 12.52 1.61 -17.25
CA ASP A 279 13.44 1.32 -16.15
C ASP A 279 12.77 0.40 -15.10
N PHE A 280 11.45 0.48 -14.96
CA PHE A 280 10.62 -0.28 -14.01
C PHE A 280 10.17 -1.62 -14.62
N SER A 281 11.12 -2.52 -14.81
CA SER A 281 10.89 -3.92 -15.20
C SER A 281 11.60 -4.86 -14.22
N LEU A 282 11.09 -6.08 -14.06
CA LEU A 282 11.77 -7.17 -13.34
C LEU A 282 12.85 -7.84 -14.21
N ASP A 283 12.96 -7.41 -15.46
CA ASP A 283 13.90 -7.90 -16.45
C ASP A 283 14.42 -6.70 -17.26
N THR A 284 15.68 -6.29 -17.02
CA THR A 284 16.29 -5.12 -17.65
C THR A 284 17.69 -5.42 -18.19
N LYS A 285 18.16 -4.63 -19.17
CA LYS A 285 19.54 -4.74 -19.69
C LYS A 285 20.64 -4.48 -18.65
N LYS A 286 20.31 -3.79 -17.55
CA LYS A 286 21.24 -3.47 -16.45
C LYS A 286 21.26 -4.59 -15.41
N ASP A 287 20.07 -4.99 -14.97
CA ASP A 287 19.93 -5.85 -13.79
C ASP A 287 19.77 -7.33 -14.15
N GLY A 288 19.44 -7.67 -15.41
CA GLY A 288 19.00 -9.00 -15.82
C GLY A 288 17.58 -9.33 -15.34
N ASN A 289 17.18 -10.60 -15.41
CA ASN A 289 15.94 -11.10 -14.84
C ASN A 289 16.07 -11.26 -13.31
N ILE A 290 15.54 -10.29 -12.56
CA ILE A 290 15.54 -10.27 -11.09
C ILE A 290 14.89 -11.53 -10.50
N LEU A 291 13.88 -12.09 -11.15
CA LEU A 291 13.13 -13.25 -10.64
C LEU A 291 13.97 -14.54 -10.54
N GLU A 292 15.08 -14.63 -11.27
CA GLU A 292 16.04 -15.73 -11.16
C GLU A 292 16.88 -15.66 -9.87
N ARG A 293 16.96 -14.49 -9.21
CA ARG A 293 17.70 -14.31 -7.95
C ARG A 293 16.88 -14.63 -6.70
N ILE A 294 15.55 -14.76 -6.83
CA ILE A 294 14.65 -15.02 -5.71
C ILE A 294 14.65 -16.52 -5.40
N THR A 295 14.95 -16.86 -4.14
CA THR A 295 15.04 -18.26 -3.65
C THR A 295 14.15 -18.52 -2.43
N CYS A 296 13.58 -17.47 -1.82
CA CYS A 296 12.60 -17.60 -0.76
C CYS A 296 11.23 -18.06 -1.31
N PRO A 297 10.32 -18.58 -0.46
CA PRO A 297 8.92 -18.72 -0.81
C PRO A 297 8.30 -17.39 -1.25
N VAL A 298 7.35 -17.46 -2.19
CA VAL A 298 6.65 -16.28 -2.74
C VAL A 298 5.15 -16.56 -2.79
N PHE A 299 4.37 -15.70 -2.14
CA PHE A 299 2.94 -15.57 -2.33
C PHE A 299 2.69 -14.44 -3.33
N LEU A 300 2.06 -14.79 -4.46
CA LEU A 300 1.64 -13.89 -5.51
C LEU A 300 0.12 -13.74 -5.47
N THR A 301 -0.37 -12.53 -5.70
CA THR A 301 -1.80 -12.32 -5.99
C THR A 301 -1.99 -11.58 -7.31
N GLY A 302 -3.12 -11.78 -7.96
CA GLY A 302 -3.52 -11.05 -9.17
C GLY A 302 -5.00 -10.67 -9.14
N PRO A 303 -5.42 -9.65 -9.91
CA PRO A 303 -6.83 -9.27 -10.00
C PRO A 303 -7.66 -10.28 -10.79
N GLY A 304 -8.94 -10.40 -10.45
CA GLY A 304 -9.91 -11.21 -11.19
C GLY A 304 -10.19 -10.61 -12.58
N ALA A 305 -10.46 -11.47 -13.57
CA ALA A 305 -10.50 -11.09 -14.99
C ALA A 305 -11.45 -9.91 -15.32
N GLU A 306 -12.64 -9.85 -14.70
CA GLU A 306 -13.64 -8.78 -14.92
C GLU A 306 -13.39 -7.50 -14.08
N THR A 307 -12.34 -7.54 -13.25
CA THR A 307 -12.00 -6.54 -12.21
C THR A 307 -10.60 -5.94 -12.36
N VAL A 308 -9.95 -6.19 -13.51
CA VAL A 308 -8.67 -5.60 -13.89
C VAL A 308 -8.79 -4.07 -13.96
N MET A 309 -7.98 -3.36 -13.16
CA MET A 309 -7.81 -1.91 -13.27
C MET A 309 -6.51 -1.53 -14.00
N TYR A 310 -5.44 -2.30 -13.80
CA TYR A 310 -4.13 -2.05 -14.42
C TYR A 310 -3.66 -3.26 -15.26
N ALA A 311 -3.11 -4.30 -14.62
CA ALA A 311 -2.58 -5.48 -15.29
C ALA A 311 -3.58 -6.66 -15.23
N SER A 312 -3.66 -7.46 -16.30
CA SER A 312 -4.29 -8.79 -16.19
C SER A 312 -3.43 -9.72 -15.32
N ALA A 313 -4.03 -10.77 -14.76
CA ALA A 313 -3.28 -11.80 -14.03
C ALA A 313 -2.29 -12.57 -14.94
N ASP A 314 -2.56 -12.68 -16.24
CA ASP A 314 -1.66 -13.32 -17.21
C ASP A 314 -0.42 -12.46 -17.51
N ASP A 315 -0.61 -11.16 -17.78
CA ASP A 315 0.49 -10.21 -18.06
C ASP A 315 1.38 -9.95 -16.84
N SER A 316 0.89 -10.26 -15.64
CA SER A 316 1.56 -10.00 -14.37
C SER A 316 1.86 -11.28 -13.57
N THR A 317 0.85 -11.80 -12.89
CA THR A 317 0.93 -12.79 -11.82
C THR A 317 1.49 -14.11 -12.34
N TYR A 318 0.85 -14.68 -13.36
CA TYR A 318 1.29 -15.94 -13.97
C TYR A 318 2.59 -15.79 -14.78
N LYS A 319 2.86 -14.61 -15.37
CA LYS A 319 4.13 -14.29 -16.03
C LYS A 319 5.31 -14.27 -15.04
N ILE A 320 5.10 -13.68 -13.86
CA ILE A 320 6.06 -13.65 -12.75
C ILE A 320 6.26 -15.05 -12.17
N GLU A 321 5.17 -15.77 -11.88
CA GLU A 321 5.20 -17.15 -11.36
C GLU A 321 6.07 -18.07 -12.22
N LYS A 322 5.87 -18.04 -13.55
CA LYS A 322 6.64 -18.84 -14.52
C LYS A 322 8.13 -18.47 -14.56
N LYS A 323 8.48 -17.21 -14.26
CA LYS A 323 9.87 -16.71 -14.23
C LYS A 323 10.58 -16.84 -12.88
N LEU A 324 9.89 -17.15 -11.79
CA LEU A 324 10.48 -17.54 -10.50
C LEU A 324 11.09 -18.97 -10.58
N VAL A 325 12.09 -19.19 -11.45
CA VAL A 325 12.60 -20.54 -11.75
C VAL A 325 13.34 -21.19 -10.59
N ASN A 326 13.97 -20.39 -9.72
CA ASN A 326 14.73 -20.86 -8.55
C ASN A 326 13.88 -20.95 -7.26
N VAL A 327 12.57 -20.70 -7.34
CA VAL A 327 11.62 -20.97 -6.25
C VAL A 327 10.91 -22.30 -6.56
N PRO A 328 11.02 -23.34 -5.71
CA PRO A 328 10.29 -24.60 -5.89
C PRO A 328 8.77 -24.40 -5.95
N ALA A 329 8.06 -25.19 -6.75
CA ALA A 329 6.61 -25.08 -6.90
C ALA A 329 5.84 -25.17 -5.56
N SER A 330 6.28 -26.01 -4.62
CA SER A 330 5.71 -26.13 -3.26
C SER A 330 5.94 -24.90 -2.35
N LYS A 331 6.74 -23.94 -2.81
CA LYS A 331 7.04 -22.65 -2.19
C LYS A 331 6.49 -21.46 -3.00
N LYS A 332 5.74 -21.70 -4.08
CA LYS A 332 4.93 -20.69 -4.77
C LYS A 332 3.48 -20.85 -4.33
N GLU A 333 2.83 -19.76 -3.99
CA GLU A 333 1.39 -19.72 -3.79
C GLU A 333 0.80 -18.60 -4.64
N VAL A 334 -0.35 -18.84 -5.27
CA VAL A 334 -0.99 -17.91 -6.20
C VAL A 334 -2.47 -17.74 -5.83
N TRP A 335 -2.93 -16.51 -5.70
CA TRP A 335 -4.33 -16.18 -5.45
C TRP A 335 -4.85 -15.15 -6.47
N VAL A 336 -5.58 -15.68 -7.47
CA VAL A 336 -6.31 -14.91 -8.49
C VAL A 336 -7.79 -15.29 -8.37
N PRO A 337 -8.55 -14.64 -7.48
CA PRO A 337 -9.98 -14.90 -7.30
C PRO A 337 -10.80 -14.32 -8.46
N VAL A 338 -11.93 -14.97 -8.79
CA VAL A 338 -12.85 -14.50 -9.84
C VAL A 338 -13.83 -13.46 -9.29
N ASP A 339 -14.46 -13.73 -8.15
CA ASP A 339 -15.45 -12.85 -7.54
C ASP A 339 -14.79 -11.63 -6.83
N VAL A 340 -15.46 -10.48 -6.88
CA VAL A 340 -15.12 -9.26 -6.12
C VAL A 340 -15.03 -9.55 -4.61
N ALA A 341 -15.98 -10.31 -4.06
CA ALA A 341 -16.05 -10.65 -2.63
C ALA A 341 -14.88 -11.55 -2.18
N ASP A 342 -14.44 -12.47 -3.05
CA ASP A 342 -13.25 -13.31 -2.84
C ASP A 342 -11.93 -12.55 -3.06
N GLY A 343 -11.99 -11.23 -3.28
CA GLY A 343 -10.82 -10.37 -3.49
C GLY A 343 -10.46 -10.13 -4.95
N GLY A 344 -11.40 -10.22 -5.90
CA GLY A 344 -11.16 -9.97 -7.32
C GLY A 344 -10.48 -8.61 -7.58
N LEU A 345 -10.90 -7.57 -6.85
CA LEU A 345 -10.41 -6.20 -7.06
C LEU A 345 -8.89 -6.07 -6.95
N THR A 346 -8.35 -5.19 -7.79
CA THR A 346 -6.93 -4.84 -7.84
C THR A 346 -6.42 -4.37 -6.46
N ALA A 347 -5.24 -4.85 -6.06
CA ALA A 347 -4.64 -4.69 -4.73
C ALA A 347 -5.51 -5.20 -3.56
N LYS A 348 -6.45 -6.13 -3.84
CA LYS A 348 -7.34 -6.78 -2.86
C LYS A 348 -8.15 -5.79 -2.02
N ILE A 349 -8.45 -4.63 -2.60
CA ILE A 349 -9.24 -3.56 -2.01
C ILE A 349 -10.65 -4.07 -1.67
N GLY A 350 -11.14 -3.71 -0.47
CA GLY A 350 -12.35 -4.28 0.12
C GLY A 350 -12.14 -5.63 0.83
N ALA A 351 -11.25 -6.49 0.34
CA ALA A 351 -11.01 -7.85 0.85
C ALA A 351 -9.80 -7.96 1.81
N TRP A 352 -9.42 -6.87 2.48
CA TRP A 352 -8.17 -6.81 3.26
C TRP A 352 -8.08 -7.78 4.44
N ALA A 353 -9.20 -8.12 5.08
CA ALA A 353 -9.22 -9.15 6.12
C ALA A 353 -8.84 -10.54 5.57
N LEU A 354 -9.35 -10.89 4.39
CA LEU A 354 -9.06 -12.14 3.68
C LEU A 354 -7.62 -12.16 3.12
N LEU A 355 -7.14 -11.02 2.62
CA LEU A 355 -5.73 -10.85 2.26
C LEU A 355 -4.82 -11.06 3.48
N GLY A 356 -5.14 -10.44 4.62
CA GLY A 356 -4.39 -10.62 5.86
C GLY A 356 -4.37 -12.08 6.30
N GLN A 357 -5.53 -12.73 6.35
CA GLN A 357 -5.66 -14.16 6.68
C GLN A 357 -4.76 -15.05 5.79
N LYS A 358 -4.86 -14.91 4.46
CA LYS A 358 -4.05 -15.69 3.52
C LYS A 358 -2.55 -15.39 3.64
N THR A 359 -2.20 -14.11 3.82
CA THR A 359 -0.82 -13.67 4.03
C THR A 359 -0.20 -14.32 5.26
N PHE A 360 -0.90 -14.28 6.41
CA PHE A 360 -0.35 -14.87 7.63
C PHE A 360 -0.34 -16.40 7.59
N ILE A 361 -1.32 -17.07 6.98
CA ILE A 361 -1.26 -18.53 6.74
C ILE A 361 0.00 -18.92 5.95
N PHE A 362 0.32 -18.18 4.88
CA PHE A 362 1.53 -18.40 4.08
C PHE A 362 2.82 -18.14 4.89
N LEU A 363 2.90 -17.03 5.62
CA LEU A 363 4.06 -16.70 6.44
C LEU A 363 4.27 -17.73 7.57
N ASP A 364 3.21 -18.08 8.29
CA ASP A 364 3.25 -19.02 9.41
C ASP A 364 3.70 -20.42 8.95
N LYS A 365 3.18 -20.90 7.82
CA LYS A 365 3.60 -22.13 7.15
C LYS A 365 5.10 -22.14 6.85
N HIS A 366 5.64 -21.03 6.33
CA HIS A 366 7.03 -20.95 5.91
C HIS A 366 8.02 -20.58 7.03
N PHE A 367 7.54 -20.01 8.13
CA PHE A 367 8.33 -19.64 9.32
C PHE A 367 8.14 -20.60 10.52
N GLY A 368 7.38 -21.69 10.34
CA GLY A 368 7.14 -22.71 11.35
C GLY A 368 6.27 -22.27 12.52
N VAL A 369 5.53 -21.16 12.38
CA VAL A 369 4.66 -20.62 13.44
C VAL A 369 3.43 -21.52 13.56
N LYS A 370 3.21 -22.08 14.75
CA LYS A 370 2.02 -22.88 15.06
C LYS A 370 1.04 -22.05 15.87
N ARG A 371 -0.19 -21.95 15.38
CA ARG A 371 -1.33 -21.37 16.11
C ARG A 371 -2.15 -22.48 16.74
N ALA A 372 -2.78 -22.19 17.87
CA ALA A 372 -3.89 -23.01 18.34
C ALA A 372 -5.08 -22.87 17.39
N ALA A 373 -5.91 -23.91 17.27
CA ALA A 373 -7.27 -23.73 16.77
C ALA A 373 -8.10 -22.93 17.79
N LEU A 374 -9.11 -22.22 17.30
CA LEU A 374 -10.09 -21.46 18.09
C LEU A 374 -11.41 -22.23 18.18
#